data_AF-A0AAQ4ERT5-F1
#
_entry.id   AF-A0AAQ4ERT5-F1
#
_cell.length_a   1.000
_cell.length_b   1.000
_cell.length_c   1.000
_cell.angle_alpha   90.00
_cell.angle_beta   90.00
_cell.angle_gamma   90.00
#
_symmetry.space_group_name_H-M   'P 1'
#
loop_
_entity.id
_entity.type
_entity.pdbx_description
1 polymer ?
#
loop_
_entity_poly.entity_id
_entity_poly.type
_entity_poly.pdbx_seq_one_letter_code
_entity_poly.pdbx_strand_id
1 'polypeptide(L)'
;RCAALFYLQYVLLNCPKISILEWHPFTVTSCSKSGDSTFTLHLTTNGDWTGVLRTKLIAPKVCKKSDKPAYPKLYVDGPFCSRSERIGRNAITVCIAGGIGITPFVSFFNHIISSKAQLRVERLHLVWVSRSVSMFATFADHLTNLHYEMWKQNLPDFFTMELYVTQGNPHDSISSEFWQKYQLLANRIRVGRPDWSLLFREWQAVYQRQKVAVFSCGPPSLNKEIKKHCHIATLAGYKFTFYKESFA
;
A
#
# COMPACT_ATOMS: atom_id res chain seq x y z
N ARG A 1 21.47 -8.20 12.13
CA ARG A 1 21.88 -7.93 10.73
C ARG A 1 20.62 -8.08 9.90
N CYS A 2 20.06 -7.00 9.34
CA CYS A 2 18.91 -7.12 8.43
C CYS A 2 19.34 -7.97 7.24
N ALA A 3 18.86 -9.21 7.16
CA ALA A 3 18.89 -9.97 5.92
C ALA A 3 18.23 -9.12 4.83
N ALA A 4 18.68 -9.23 3.57
CA ALA A 4 18.17 -8.45 2.46
C ALA A 4 16.62 -8.47 2.44
N LEU A 5 16.00 -7.38 2.87
CA LEU A 5 14.56 -7.26 2.89
C LEU A 5 14.10 -7.07 1.44
N PHE A 6 13.35 -8.05 0.94
CA PHE A 6 12.68 -7.98 -0.35
C PHE A 6 11.35 -7.26 -0.21
N TYR A 7 10.78 -6.79 -1.33
CA TYR A 7 9.47 -6.16 -1.32
C TYR A 7 8.37 -7.12 -0.83
N LEU A 8 7.27 -6.56 -0.35
CA LEU A 8 6.09 -7.33 0.10
C LEU A 8 6.38 -8.33 1.22
N GLN A 9 7.27 -7.96 2.14
CA GLN A 9 7.52 -8.70 3.37
C GLN A 9 6.73 -8.12 4.53
N TYR A 10 6.43 -8.97 5.50
CA TYR A 10 5.81 -8.58 6.75
C TYR A 10 6.61 -9.13 7.93
N VAL A 11 6.40 -8.52 9.10
CA VAL A 11 6.97 -8.96 10.37
C VAL A 11 5.84 -9.19 11.35
N LEU A 12 6.07 -10.07 12.31
CA LEU A 12 5.21 -10.19 13.48
C LEU A 12 5.74 -9.26 14.57
N LEU A 13 4.87 -8.38 15.06
CA LEU A 13 5.18 -7.41 16.09
C LEU A 13 4.54 -7.84 17.41
N ASN A 14 5.33 -7.82 18.48
CA ASN A 14 4.87 -8.06 19.84
C ASN A 14 5.26 -6.90 20.76
N CYS A 15 4.38 -6.59 21.69
CA CYS A 15 4.59 -5.56 22.71
C CYS A 15 4.19 -6.13 24.08
N PRO A 16 5.16 -6.59 24.91
CA PRO A 16 4.85 -7.24 26.19
C PRO A 16 4.14 -6.33 27.20
N LYS A 17 4.18 -5.01 26.99
CA LYS A 17 3.40 -4.04 27.78
C LYS A 17 1.90 -4.02 27.43
N ILE A 18 1.48 -4.75 26.40
CA ILE A 18 0.10 -4.93 25.98
C ILE A 18 -0.28 -6.40 26.20
N SER A 19 0.49 -7.31 25.58
CA SER A 19 0.34 -8.75 25.74
C SER A 19 1.67 -9.43 25.49
N ILE A 20 2.01 -10.42 26.32
CA ILE A 20 3.26 -11.18 26.22
C ILE A 20 3.16 -12.20 25.07
N LEU A 21 1.97 -12.75 24.81
CA LEU A 21 1.78 -13.87 23.89
C LEU A 21 1.24 -13.47 22.51
N GLU A 22 0.67 -12.27 22.37
CA GLU A 22 0.08 -11.85 21.10
C GLU A 22 1.13 -11.29 20.13
N TRP A 23 1.12 -11.84 18.92
CA TRP A 23 1.97 -11.42 17.81
C TRP A 23 1.08 -11.00 16.64
N HIS A 24 1.29 -9.79 16.13
CA HIS A 24 0.45 -9.22 15.07
C HIS A 24 1.26 -8.96 13.80
N PRO A 25 0.79 -9.40 12.62
CA PRO A 25 1.50 -9.20 11.37
C PRO A 25 1.36 -7.76 10.85
N PHE A 26 2.46 -7.17 10.40
CA PHE A 26 2.45 -5.87 9.73
C PHE A 26 3.41 -5.84 8.55
N THR A 27 2.95 -5.29 7.44
CA THR A 27 3.75 -5.11 6.23
C THR A 27 4.87 -4.11 6.44
N VAL A 28 6.07 -4.47 6.02
CA VAL A 28 7.24 -3.58 6.00
C VAL A 28 7.15 -2.69 4.78
N THR A 29 6.96 -1.38 4.97
CA THR A 29 6.76 -0.42 3.87
C THR A 29 8.08 0.13 3.33
N SER A 30 9.09 0.28 4.18
CA SER A 30 10.42 0.73 3.79
C SER A 30 11.47 0.27 4.79
N CYS A 31 12.72 0.18 4.33
CA CYS A 31 13.88 -0.15 5.15
C CYS A 31 14.98 0.85 4.85
N SER A 32 15.62 1.37 5.91
CA SER A 32 16.75 2.26 5.76
C SER A 32 17.94 1.48 5.16
N LYS A 33 18.55 2.05 4.11
CA LYS A 33 19.78 1.51 3.49
C LYS A 33 21.05 2.09 4.13
N SER A 34 20.94 3.20 4.85
CA SER A 34 22.03 3.82 5.62
C SER A 34 22.23 3.11 6.96
N GLY A 35 23.41 3.26 7.58
CA GLY A 35 23.90 2.49 8.73
C GLY A 35 22.97 2.33 9.94
N ASP A 36 21.92 3.14 10.03
CA ASP A 36 20.81 2.93 10.97
C ASP A 36 19.89 1.81 10.47
N SER A 37 19.98 0.65 11.11
CA SER A 37 19.18 -0.55 10.80
C SER A 37 17.71 -0.39 11.22
N THR A 38 16.97 0.50 10.56
CA THR A 38 15.56 0.78 10.83
C THR A 38 14.66 0.33 9.67
N PHE A 39 13.40 0.03 10.02
CA PHE A 39 12.34 -0.27 9.06
C PHE A 39 11.05 0.41 9.50
N THR A 40 10.16 0.65 8.55
CA THR A 40 8.92 1.39 8.76
C THR A 40 7.72 0.45 8.65
N LEU A 41 6.82 0.55 9.62
CA LEU A 41 5.50 -0.10 9.62
C LEU A 41 4.43 0.99 9.65
N HIS A 42 3.33 0.77 8.93
CA HIS A 42 2.15 1.64 8.98
C HIS A 42 0.97 0.82 9.48
N LEU A 43 0.36 1.28 10.58
CA LEU A 43 -0.70 0.55 11.29
C LEU A 43 -1.97 1.40 11.36
N THR A 44 -3.12 0.78 11.15
CA THR A 44 -4.42 1.36 11.51
C THR A 44 -4.90 0.81 12.84
N THR A 45 -5.57 1.64 13.63
CA THR A 45 -6.17 1.24 14.91
C THR A 45 -7.54 0.61 14.71
N ASN A 46 -7.57 -0.65 14.27
CA ASN A 46 -8.81 -1.37 13.99
C ASN A 46 -9.16 -2.41 15.07
N GLY A 47 -8.32 -2.59 16.09
CA GLY A 47 -8.57 -3.53 17.18
C GLY A 47 -7.88 -3.14 18.48
N ASP A 48 -8.23 -3.85 19.55
CA ASP A 48 -7.86 -3.53 20.94
C ASP A 48 -6.35 -3.38 21.11
N TRP A 49 -5.58 -4.35 20.61
CA TRP A 49 -4.12 -4.32 20.69
C TRP A 49 -3.53 -3.08 19.99
N THR A 50 -3.96 -2.79 18.76
CA THR A 50 -3.48 -1.63 17.99
C THR A 50 -3.89 -0.30 18.61
N GLY A 51 -5.08 -0.23 19.22
CA GLY A 51 -5.55 0.95 19.94
C GLY A 51 -4.69 1.25 21.16
N VAL A 52 -4.39 0.25 21.98
CA VAL A 52 -3.50 0.38 23.14
C VAL A 52 -2.08 0.74 22.69
N LEU A 53 -1.58 0.13 21.62
CA LEU A 53 -0.26 0.46 21.07
C LEU A 53 -0.20 1.94 20.66
N ARG A 54 -1.19 2.44 19.90
CA ARG A 54 -1.27 3.86 19.51
C ARG A 54 -1.21 4.79 20.71
N THR A 55 -2.01 4.51 21.74
CA THR A 55 -2.01 5.33 22.97
C THR A 55 -0.63 5.39 23.62
N LYS A 56 0.08 4.25 23.70
CA LYS A 56 1.44 4.20 24.25
C LYS A 56 2.49 4.89 23.38
N LEU A 57 2.26 5.01 22.07
CA LEU A 57 3.18 5.67 21.13
C LEU A 57 2.96 7.19 21.05
N ILE A 58 1.72 7.67 21.15
CA ILE A 58 1.39 9.11 21.08
C ILE A 58 1.67 9.81 22.42
N ALA A 59 1.47 9.12 23.54
CA ALA A 59 1.74 9.65 24.88
C ALA A 59 2.86 8.84 25.58
N PRO A 60 4.11 8.92 25.09
CA PRO A 60 5.22 8.22 25.73
C PRO A 60 5.48 8.82 27.12
N LYS A 61 5.87 7.96 28.08
CA LYS A 61 6.26 8.45 29.41
C LYS A 61 7.56 9.26 29.27
N VAL A 62 7.63 10.42 29.91
CA VAL A 62 8.87 11.20 30.01
C VAL A 62 9.79 10.50 31.00
N CYS A 63 11.04 10.21 30.61
CA CYS A 63 12.02 9.65 31.52
C CYS A 63 12.57 10.75 32.43
N LYS A 64 12.43 10.61 33.76
CA LYS A 64 12.96 11.58 34.75
C LYS A 64 14.49 11.80 34.70
N LYS A 65 15.23 10.99 33.93
CA LYS A 65 16.70 11.04 33.77
C LYS A 65 17.15 11.55 32.39
N SER A 66 16.24 11.78 31.44
CA SER A 66 16.55 12.25 30.10
C SER A 66 15.29 12.83 29.46
N ASP A 67 15.37 14.02 28.86
CA ASP A 67 14.24 14.67 28.15
C ASP A 67 13.74 13.92 26.89
N LYS A 68 14.19 12.68 26.68
CA LYS A 68 13.76 11.84 25.56
C LYS A 68 12.48 11.05 25.92
N PRO A 69 11.52 10.96 24.98
CA PRO A 69 10.33 10.14 25.17
C PRO A 69 10.69 8.66 25.31
N ALA A 70 10.12 7.98 26.32
CA ALA A 70 10.35 6.56 26.55
C ALA A 70 9.28 5.69 25.88
N TYR A 71 9.61 5.13 24.73
CA TYR A 71 8.75 4.22 23.96
C TYR A 71 8.75 2.80 24.55
N PRO A 72 7.67 2.01 24.32
CA PRO A 72 7.65 0.60 24.69
C PRO A 72 8.72 -0.18 23.91
N LYS A 73 9.34 -1.18 24.57
CA LYS A 73 10.16 -2.18 23.87
C LYS A 73 9.23 -3.05 23.02
N LEU A 74 9.59 -3.22 21.75
CA LEU A 74 8.88 -4.06 20.80
C LEU A 74 9.77 -5.23 20.41
N TYR A 75 9.17 -6.40 20.23
CA TYR A 75 9.82 -7.60 19.71
C TYR A 75 9.32 -7.82 18.29
N VAL A 76 10.23 -8.28 17.44
CA VAL A 76 10.01 -8.43 16.00
C VAL A 76 10.44 -9.83 15.62
N ASP A 77 9.56 -10.54 14.95
CA ASP A 77 9.86 -11.83 14.33
C ASP A 77 9.65 -11.73 12.81
N GLY A 78 10.56 -12.30 12.03
CA GLY A 78 10.63 -12.17 10.57
C GLY A 78 12.01 -11.77 10.04
N PRO A 79 12.10 -11.40 8.75
CA PRO A 79 11.00 -11.15 7.83
C PRO A 79 10.31 -12.41 7.31
N PHE A 80 9.00 -12.30 7.05
CA PHE A 80 8.20 -13.31 6.35
C PHE A 80 7.82 -12.81 4.96
N CYS A 81 7.82 -13.72 3.98
CA CYS A 81 7.41 -13.42 2.61
C CYS A 81 5.89 -13.53 2.44
N SER A 82 5.32 -12.64 1.64
CA SER A 82 3.93 -12.75 1.19
C SER A 82 3.80 -13.61 -0.07
N ARG A 83 2.55 -13.93 -0.43
CA ARG A 83 2.24 -14.66 -1.68
C ARG A 83 2.37 -13.79 -2.95
N SER A 84 2.59 -12.48 -2.83
CA SER A 84 2.63 -11.54 -3.97
C SER A 84 4.00 -11.33 -4.62
N GLU A 85 4.99 -12.21 -4.40
CA GLU A 85 6.25 -12.16 -5.17
C GLU A 85 6.02 -12.17 -6.70
N ARG A 86 4.85 -12.64 -7.15
CA ARG A 86 4.45 -12.64 -8.56
C ARG A 86 4.14 -11.25 -9.12
N ILE A 87 4.00 -10.21 -8.30
CA ILE A 87 3.67 -8.85 -8.75
C ILE A 87 4.73 -8.32 -9.73
N GLY A 88 6.00 -8.64 -9.51
CA GLY A 88 7.11 -8.24 -10.37
C GLY A 88 7.26 -9.06 -11.66
N ARG A 89 6.44 -10.11 -11.87
CA ARG A 89 6.60 -11.10 -12.94
C ARG A 89 5.66 -10.90 -14.13
N ASN A 90 4.71 -9.95 -14.04
CA ASN A 90 3.72 -9.68 -15.10
C ASN A 90 3.98 -8.32 -15.75
N ALA A 91 3.82 -8.24 -17.08
CA ALA A 91 3.98 -6.99 -17.83
C ALA A 91 2.95 -5.94 -17.42
N ILE A 92 1.68 -6.33 -17.29
CA ILE A 92 0.60 -5.45 -16.85
C ILE A 92 0.13 -5.89 -15.46
N THR A 93 0.28 -4.98 -14.51
CA THR A 93 -0.07 -5.19 -13.10
C THR A 93 -1.06 -4.14 -12.64
N VAL A 94 -2.17 -4.57 -12.07
CA VAL A 94 -3.20 -3.73 -11.46
C VAL A 94 -3.22 -3.99 -9.96
N CYS A 95 -2.89 -2.96 -9.17
CA CYS A 95 -2.90 -2.97 -7.72
C CYS A 95 -4.16 -2.29 -7.21
N ILE A 96 -5.03 -3.03 -6.52
CA ILE A 96 -6.28 -2.52 -5.95
C ILE A 96 -6.17 -2.53 -4.43
N ALA A 97 -6.09 -1.36 -3.83
CA ALA A 97 -5.94 -1.17 -2.39
C ALA A 97 -7.24 -0.68 -1.75
N GLY A 98 -7.57 -1.23 -0.58
CA GLY A 98 -8.62 -0.73 0.31
C GLY A 98 -8.05 -0.33 1.66
N GLY A 99 -8.16 0.94 2.04
CA GLY A 99 -7.64 1.45 3.31
C GLY A 99 -6.13 1.23 3.45
N ILE A 100 -5.71 0.67 4.60
CA ILE A 100 -4.30 0.34 4.91
C ILE A 100 -3.71 -0.76 4.03
N GLY A 101 -4.54 -1.45 3.23
CA GLY A 101 -4.12 -2.44 2.25
C GLY A 101 -3.20 -1.89 1.14
N ILE A 102 -2.94 -0.58 1.12
CA ILE A 102 -1.94 0.05 0.26
C ILE A 102 -0.49 -0.29 0.64
N THR A 103 -0.25 -0.61 1.91
CA THR A 103 1.09 -0.84 2.48
C THR A 103 1.95 -1.86 1.71
N PRO A 104 1.43 -3.03 1.29
CA PRO A 104 2.19 -3.94 0.42
C PRO A 104 2.60 -3.30 -0.90
N PHE A 105 1.69 -2.58 -1.55
CA PHE A 105 2.00 -1.94 -2.83
C PHE A 105 3.03 -0.82 -2.68
N VAL A 106 3.00 -0.05 -1.59
CA VAL A 106 4.03 0.96 -1.31
C VAL A 106 5.40 0.32 -1.11
N SER A 107 5.48 -0.82 -0.39
CA SER A 107 6.71 -1.61 -0.29
C SER A 107 7.24 -2.02 -1.67
N PHE A 108 6.34 -2.47 -2.54
CA PHE A 108 6.67 -2.81 -3.93
C PHE A 108 7.11 -1.59 -4.76
N PHE A 109 6.44 -0.45 -4.66
CA PHE A 109 6.80 0.78 -5.37
C PHE A 109 8.18 1.28 -4.97
N ASN A 110 8.48 1.27 -3.68
CA ASN A 110 9.81 1.60 -3.16
C ASN A 110 10.88 0.65 -3.69
N HIS A 111 10.54 -0.61 -3.92
CA HIS A 111 11.44 -1.56 -4.55
C HIS A 111 11.65 -1.28 -6.04
N ILE A 112 10.61 -0.93 -6.81
CA ILE A 112 10.74 -0.51 -8.22
C ILE A 112 11.75 0.64 -8.34
N ILE A 113 11.64 1.65 -7.49
CA ILE A 113 12.53 2.82 -7.51
C ILE A 113 13.96 2.45 -7.12
N SER A 114 14.10 1.60 -6.11
CA SER A 114 15.38 1.38 -5.44
C SER A 114 16.18 0.18 -5.96
N SER A 115 15.57 -0.66 -6.78
CA SER A 115 16.15 -1.86 -7.37
C SER A 115 16.37 -1.65 -8.87
N LYS A 116 17.59 -1.91 -9.35
CA LYS A 116 17.87 -2.08 -10.79
C LYS A 116 17.51 -3.48 -11.30
N ALA A 117 16.92 -4.33 -10.44
CA ALA A 117 16.53 -5.67 -10.87
C ALA A 117 15.49 -5.58 -11.99
N GLN A 118 15.61 -6.45 -12.99
CA GLN A 118 14.65 -6.60 -14.08
C GLN A 118 13.33 -7.14 -13.53
N LEU A 119 12.48 -6.24 -13.04
CA LEU A 119 11.06 -6.50 -12.97
C LEU A 119 10.53 -6.57 -14.41
N ARG A 120 9.56 -7.45 -14.65
CA ARG A 120 8.88 -7.54 -15.95
C ARG A 120 7.76 -6.52 -16.09
N VAL A 121 7.49 -5.73 -15.05
CA VAL A 121 6.39 -4.77 -15.07
C VAL A 121 6.72 -3.69 -16.10
N GLU A 122 5.83 -3.51 -17.05
CA GLU A 122 5.87 -2.48 -18.10
C GLU A 122 4.76 -1.44 -17.87
N ARG A 123 3.64 -1.86 -17.28
CA ARG A 123 2.47 -1.03 -16.95
C ARG A 123 1.94 -1.37 -15.56
N LEU A 124 1.81 -0.35 -14.72
CA LEU A 124 1.38 -0.44 -13.34
C LEU A 124 0.21 0.50 -13.09
N HIS A 125 -0.94 -0.08 -12.74
CA HIS A 125 -2.13 0.67 -12.32
C HIS A 125 -2.29 0.57 -10.81
N LEU A 126 -2.57 1.68 -10.15
CA LEU A 126 -3.01 1.71 -8.76
C LEU A 126 -4.45 2.24 -8.70
N VAL A 127 -5.38 1.46 -8.17
CA VAL A 127 -6.69 1.93 -7.76
C VAL A 127 -6.78 1.84 -6.25
N TRP A 128 -6.86 2.98 -5.57
CA TRP A 128 -6.87 3.03 -4.11
C TRP A 128 -8.14 3.65 -3.57
N VAL A 129 -8.88 2.84 -2.81
CA VAL A 129 -10.13 3.23 -2.15
C VAL A 129 -9.88 3.46 -0.66
N SER A 130 -10.21 4.64 -0.16
CA SER A 130 -10.10 4.99 1.27
C SER A 130 -11.35 5.72 1.74
N ARG A 131 -11.60 5.68 3.05
CA ARG A 131 -12.66 6.49 3.68
C ARG A 131 -12.25 7.93 3.91
N SER A 132 -10.96 8.21 4.03
CA SER A 132 -10.45 9.56 4.31
C SER A 132 -9.26 9.87 3.43
N VAL A 133 -9.21 11.13 3.00
CA VAL A 133 -8.11 11.68 2.21
C VAL A 133 -6.81 11.74 3.02
N SER A 134 -6.88 11.86 4.35
CA SER A 134 -5.69 11.86 5.23
C SER A 134 -4.86 10.58 5.08
N MET A 135 -5.51 9.47 4.70
CA MET A 135 -4.80 8.23 4.41
C MET A 135 -3.96 8.36 3.15
N PHE A 136 -4.45 9.04 2.11
CA PHE A 136 -3.66 9.34 0.92
C PHE A 136 -2.45 10.22 1.26
N ALA A 137 -2.63 11.22 2.12
CA ALA A 137 -1.55 12.08 2.59
C ALA A 137 -0.41 11.30 3.24
N THR A 138 -0.73 10.25 4.01
CA THR A 138 0.27 9.41 4.68
C THR A 138 1.25 8.74 3.69
N PHE A 139 0.77 8.40 2.48
CA PHE A 139 1.58 7.69 1.48
C PHE A 139 1.88 8.55 0.25
N ALA A 140 1.54 9.84 0.28
CA ALA A 140 1.63 10.73 -0.88
C ALA A 140 3.06 10.85 -1.41
N ASP A 141 4.05 10.98 -0.52
CA ASP A 141 5.47 11.05 -0.89
C ASP A 141 5.94 9.81 -1.66
N HIS A 142 5.48 8.62 -1.28
CA HIS A 142 5.86 7.39 -1.99
C HIS A 142 5.26 7.34 -3.40
N LEU A 143 4.00 7.77 -3.54
CA LEU A 143 3.29 7.77 -4.82
C LEU A 143 3.83 8.85 -5.78
N THR A 144 4.10 10.06 -5.28
CA THR A 144 4.71 11.12 -6.08
C THR A 144 6.13 10.78 -6.47
N ASN A 145 6.91 10.21 -5.56
CA ASN A 145 8.28 9.79 -5.85
C ASN A 145 8.31 8.73 -6.95
N LEU A 146 7.45 7.69 -6.88
CA LEU A 146 7.34 6.71 -7.96
C LEU A 146 6.99 7.38 -9.30
N HIS A 147 5.99 8.25 -9.31
CA HIS A 147 5.58 8.93 -10.54
C HIS A 147 6.70 9.78 -11.14
N TYR A 148 7.39 10.56 -10.30
CA TYR A 148 8.48 11.44 -10.72
C TYR A 148 9.72 10.68 -11.21
N GLU A 149 10.10 9.58 -10.54
CA GLU A 149 11.22 8.75 -10.97
C GLU A 149 10.94 8.04 -12.30
N MET A 150 9.70 7.58 -12.53
CA MET A 150 9.31 7.02 -13.84
C MET A 150 9.30 8.09 -14.93
N TRP A 151 8.85 9.30 -14.62
CA TRP A 151 8.90 10.44 -15.55
C TRP A 151 10.34 10.79 -15.95
N LYS A 152 11.27 10.86 -15.00
CA LYS A 152 12.71 11.08 -15.28
C LYS A 152 13.30 10.03 -16.20
N GLN A 153 12.84 8.80 -16.10
CA GLN A 153 13.28 7.68 -16.95
C GLN A 153 12.60 7.65 -18.32
N ASN A 154 11.84 8.70 -18.67
CA ASN A 154 11.06 8.81 -19.91
C ASN A 154 10.02 7.67 -20.07
N LEU A 155 9.45 7.23 -18.94
CA LEU A 155 8.37 6.23 -18.87
C LEU A 155 7.13 6.84 -18.20
N PRO A 156 6.55 7.93 -18.74
CA PRO A 156 5.45 8.65 -18.09
C PRO A 156 4.19 7.79 -17.91
N ASP A 157 3.95 6.85 -18.84
CA ASP A 157 2.78 5.99 -18.81
C ASP A 157 2.98 4.67 -18.07
N PHE A 158 4.14 4.49 -17.41
CA PHE A 158 4.43 3.30 -16.61
C PHE A 158 3.50 3.20 -15.40
N PHE A 159 3.26 4.32 -14.72
CA PHE A 159 2.48 4.36 -13.48
C PHE A 159 1.27 5.26 -13.58
N THR A 160 0.09 4.65 -13.58
CA THR A 160 -1.21 5.31 -13.49
C THR A 160 -1.81 5.07 -12.11
N MET A 161 -2.48 6.09 -11.56
CA MET A 161 -3.15 5.97 -10.28
C MET A 161 -4.52 6.64 -10.29
N GLU A 162 -5.47 6.02 -9.60
CA GLU A 162 -6.83 6.52 -9.38
C GLU A 162 -7.15 6.40 -7.89
N LEU A 163 -7.53 7.52 -7.28
CA LEU A 163 -7.76 7.61 -5.84
C LEU A 163 -9.25 7.84 -5.60
N TYR A 164 -9.86 7.05 -4.73
CA TYR A 164 -11.29 7.10 -4.46
C TYR A 164 -11.56 7.29 -2.98
N VAL A 165 -12.22 8.40 -2.64
CA VAL A 165 -12.63 8.70 -1.26
C VAL A 165 -14.12 8.45 -1.09
N THR A 166 -14.48 7.57 -0.14
CA THR A 166 -15.86 7.13 0.05
C THR A 166 -16.62 7.87 1.15
N GLN A 167 -15.93 8.62 2.02
CA GLN A 167 -16.55 9.38 3.11
C GLN A 167 -15.90 10.76 3.24
N GLY A 168 -16.70 11.73 3.69
CA GLY A 168 -16.27 13.12 3.86
C GLY A 168 -16.13 13.88 2.54
N ASN A 169 -16.15 15.20 2.65
CA ASN A 169 -15.81 16.09 1.55
C ASN A 169 -14.29 16.18 1.47
N PRO A 170 -13.66 15.91 0.30
CA PRO A 170 -12.20 15.99 0.15
C PRO A 170 -11.64 17.34 0.62
N HIS A 171 -12.37 18.43 0.36
CA HIS A 171 -11.93 19.78 0.65
C HIS A 171 -11.97 20.16 2.14
N ASP A 172 -12.83 19.52 2.94
CA ASP A 172 -13.02 19.88 4.35
C ASP A 172 -12.03 19.18 5.30
N SER A 173 -11.40 18.09 4.84
CA SER A 173 -10.64 17.17 5.70
C SER A 173 -9.12 17.36 5.66
N ILE A 174 -8.62 18.26 4.81
CA ILE A 174 -7.18 18.39 4.54
C ILE A 174 -6.78 19.86 4.41
N SER A 175 -5.62 20.21 4.99
CA SER A 175 -5.02 21.54 4.89
C SER A 175 -4.76 21.96 3.44
N SER A 176 -4.90 23.25 3.16
CA SER A 176 -4.50 23.86 1.87
C SER A 176 -3.08 23.48 1.44
N GLU A 177 -2.18 23.25 2.40
CA GLU A 177 -0.80 22.82 2.19
C GLU A 177 -0.68 21.46 1.48
N PHE A 178 -1.52 20.48 1.78
CA PHE A 178 -1.50 19.19 1.08
C PHE A 178 -1.89 19.34 -0.39
N TRP A 179 -2.93 20.14 -0.66
CA TRP A 179 -3.40 20.40 -2.02
C TRP A 179 -2.34 21.12 -2.86
N GLN A 180 -1.55 22.00 -2.25
CA GLN A 180 -0.41 22.66 -2.87
C GLN A 180 0.77 21.70 -3.09
N LYS A 181 1.13 20.91 -2.07
CA LYS A 181 2.30 20.01 -2.13
C LYS A 181 2.08 18.80 -3.05
N TYR A 182 0.86 18.26 -3.08
CA TYR A 182 0.54 17.01 -3.77
C TYR A 182 -0.52 17.21 -4.86
N GLN A 183 -0.38 18.27 -5.65
CA GLN A 183 -1.31 18.61 -6.74
C GLN A 183 -1.55 17.46 -7.73
N LEU A 184 -0.53 16.62 -7.97
CA LEU A 184 -0.65 15.40 -8.78
C LEU A 184 -1.71 14.43 -8.24
N LEU A 185 -1.69 14.17 -6.93
CA LEU A 185 -2.65 13.26 -6.30
C LEU A 185 -4.01 13.94 -6.19
N ALA A 186 -4.02 15.22 -5.83
CA ALA A 186 -5.21 16.04 -5.74
C ALA A 186 -6.11 15.91 -6.97
N ASN A 187 -5.52 16.08 -8.17
CA ASN A 187 -6.24 16.03 -9.44
C ASN A 187 -6.75 14.62 -9.81
N ARG A 188 -6.34 13.58 -9.07
CA ARG A 188 -6.70 12.17 -9.30
C ARG A 188 -7.64 11.62 -8.23
N ILE A 189 -8.04 12.43 -7.26
CA ILE A 189 -9.02 12.05 -6.24
C ILE A 189 -10.44 12.19 -6.81
N ARG A 190 -11.19 11.09 -6.71
CA ARG A 190 -12.61 10.99 -7.08
C ARG A 190 -13.43 10.70 -5.83
N VAL A 191 -14.61 11.31 -5.75
CA VAL A 191 -15.56 11.05 -4.66
C VAL A 191 -16.44 9.87 -5.04
N GLY A 192 -16.63 8.95 -4.09
CA GLY A 192 -17.47 7.76 -4.25
C GLY A 192 -16.68 6.48 -4.43
N ARG A 193 -17.39 5.42 -4.84
CA ARG A 193 -16.78 4.11 -5.10
C ARG A 193 -16.37 4.01 -6.58
N PRO A 194 -15.30 3.26 -6.89
CA PRO A 194 -14.95 2.98 -8.28
C PRO A 194 -16.07 2.24 -9.00
N ASP A 195 -16.37 2.64 -10.23
CA ASP A 195 -17.13 1.79 -11.15
C ASP A 195 -16.19 0.72 -11.70
N TRP A 196 -16.18 -0.44 -11.04
CA TRP A 196 -15.35 -1.56 -11.46
C TRP A 196 -15.74 -2.08 -12.84
N SER A 197 -17.00 -1.95 -13.26
CA SER A 197 -17.43 -2.38 -14.59
C SER A 197 -16.82 -1.50 -15.67
N LEU A 198 -16.77 -0.19 -15.43
CA LEU A 198 -16.10 0.77 -16.31
C LEU A 198 -14.59 0.52 -16.36
N LEU A 199 -13.92 0.44 -15.21
CA LEU A 199 -12.46 0.24 -15.14
C LEU A 199 -12.02 -1.05 -15.84
N PHE A 200 -12.73 -2.16 -15.60
CA PHE A 200 -12.42 -3.42 -16.29
C PHE A 200 -12.67 -3.33 -17.79
N ARG A 201 -13.71 -2.61 -18.23
CA ARG A 201 -13.97 -2.38 -19.66
C ARG A 201 -12.85 -1.57 -20.32
N GLU A 202 -12.35 -0.54 -19.65
CA GLU A 202 -11.22 0.25 -20.13
C GLU A 202 -9.96 -0.61 -20.24
N TRP A 203 -9.62 -1.39 -19.22
CA TRP A 203 -8.47 -2.30 -19.27
C TRP A 203 -8.63 -3.39 -20.34
N GLN A 204 -9.85 -3.89 -20.57
CA GLN A 204 -10.13 -4.84 -21.65
C GLN A 204 -9.88 -4.22 -23.03
N ALA A 205 -10.35 -2.97 -23.25
CA ALA A 205 -10.16 -2.27 -24.51
C ALA A 205 -8.68 -1.97 -24.80
N VAL A 206 -7.93 -1.57 -23.77
CA VAL A 206 -6.50 -1.22 -23.87
C VAL A 206 -5.63 -2.45 -24.04
N TYR A 207 -5.85 -3.51 -23.26
CA TYR A 207 -4.93 -4.64 -23.17
C TYR A 207 -5.35 -5.87 -23.99
N GLN A 208 -6.62 -5.98 -24.40
CA GLN A 208 -7.14 -7.00 -25.31
C GLN A 208 -6.64 -8.42 -24.97
N ARG A 209 -5.66 -8.94 -25.70
CA ARG A 209 -5.14 -10.32 -25.56
C ARG A 209 -3.97 -10.47 -24.58
N GLN A 210 -3.51 -9.38 -23.99
CA GLN A 210 -2.41 -9.38 -23.02
C GLN A 210 -2.84 -9.91 -21.66
N LYS A 211 -1.89 -10.45 -20.90
CA LYS A 211 -2.15 -10.97 -19.54
C LYS A 211 -2.14 -9.82 -18.55
N VAL A 212 -3.25 -9.62 -17.85
CA VAL A 212 -3.41 -8.60 -16.81
C VAL A 212 -3.46 -9.28 -15.45
N ALA A 213 -2.51 -8.98 -14.57
CA ALA A 213 -2.48 -9.49 -13.21
C ALA A 213 -3.10 -8.46 -12.25
N VAL A 214 -4.18 -8.85 -11.58
CA VAL A 214 -4.92 -7.99 -10.65
C VAL A 214 -4.66 -8.45 -9.21
N PHE A 215 -3.98 -7.62 -8.44
CA PHE A 215 -3.69 -7.84 -7.03
C PHE A 215 -4.64 -6.99 -6.19
N SER A 216 -5.37 -7.59 -5.26
CA SER A 216 -6.31 -6.87 -4.39
C SER A 216 -6.00 -7.09 -2.92
N CYS A 217 -5.81 -5.98 -2.19
CA CYS A 217 -5.57 -5.95 -0.75
C CYS A 217 -6.53 -4.98 -0.08
N GLY A 218 -7.50 -5.49 0.67
CA GLY A 218 -8.52 -4.66 1.31
C GLY A 218 -9.63 -5.48 1.96
N PRO A 219 -10.79 -4.86 2.27
CA PRO A 219 -11.89 -5.54 2.94
C PRO A 219 -12.44 -6.72 2.11
N PRO A 220 -13.02 -7.75 2.76
CA PRO A 220 -13.51 -8.94 2.06
C PRO A 220 -14.54 -8.64 0.96
N SER A 221 -15.38 -7.63 1.15
CA SER A 221 -16.37 -7.18 0.17
C SER A 221 -15.70 -6.70 -1.13
N LEU A 222 -14.69 -5.84 -1.01
CA LEU A 222 -13.90 -5.36 -2.14
C LEU A 222 -13.23 -6.52 -2.88
N ASN A 223 -12.50 -7.38 -2.15
CA ASN A 223 -11.80 -8.51 -2.77
C ASN A 223 -12.76 -9.46 -3.52
N LYS A 224 -13.96 -9.69 -2.96
CA LYS A 224 -15.00 -10.53 -3.60
C LYS A 224 -15.51 -9.88 -4.89
N GLU A 225 -15.71 -8.57 -4.88
CA GLU A 225 -16.14 -7.81 -6.05
C GLU A 225 -15.10 -7.80 -7.17
N ILE A 226 -13.82 -7.57 -6.85
CA ILE A 226 -12.73 -7.62 -7.84
C ILE A 226 -12.57 -9.02 -8.43
N LYS A 227 -12.64 -10.06 -7.57
CA LYS A 227 -12.58 -11.45 -8.03
C LYS A 227 -13.71 -11.76 -9.02
N LYS A 228 -14.93 -11.27 -8.77
CA LYS A 228 -16.08 -11.41 -9.67
C LYS A 228 -15.81 -10.75 -11.03
N HIS A 229 -15.32 -9.51 -11.05
CA HIS A 229 -15.01 -8.81 -12.30
C HIS A 229 -13.89 -9.48 -13.10
N CYS A 230 -12.85 -9.96 -12.44
CA CYS A 230 -11.79 -10.75 -13.10
C CYS A 230 -12.35 -12.02 -13.74
N HIS A 231 -13.27 -12.72 -13.04
CA HIS A 231 -13.91 -13.93 -13.56
C HIS A 231 -14.79 -13.62 -14.79
N ILE A 232 -15.61 -12.58 -14.72
CA ILE A 232 -16.44 -12.13 -15.85
C ILE A 232 -15.56 -11.78 -17.07
N ALA A 233 -14.48 -11.02 -16.87
CA ALA A 233 -13.55 -10.70 -17.93
C ALA A 233 -12.92 -11.96 -18.56
N THR A 234 -12.60 -12.96 -17.73
CA THR A 234 -12.05 -14.23 -18.19
C THR A 234 -13.04 -15.02 -19.02
N LEU A 235 -14.32 -15.06 -18.62
CA LEU A 235 -15.39 -15.69 -19.39
C LEU A 235 -15.62 -15.00 -20.75
N ALA A 236 -15.42 -13.69 -20.82
CA ALA A 236 -15.47 -12.92 -22.05
C ALA A 236 -14.23 -13.08 -22.96
N GLY A 237 -13.28 -13.94 -22.60
CA GLY A 237 -12.10 -14.26 -23.42
C GLY A 237 -10.84 -13.42 -23.13
N TYR A 238 -10.87 -12.54 -22.12
CA TYR A 238 -9.71 -11.73 -21.72
C TYR A 238 -8.84 -12.46 -20.69
N LYS A 239 -7.53 -12.16 -20.64
CA LYS A 239 -6.58 -12.88 -19.77
C LYS A 239 -6.35 -12.16 -18.43
N PHE A 240 -7.39 -12.06 -17.60
CA PHE A 240 -7.28 -11.49 -16.25
C PHE A 240 -6.97 -12.57 -15.22
N THR A 241 -5.94 -12.37 -14.39
CA THR A 241 -5.61 -13.27 -13.28
C THR A 241 -5.73 -12.53 -11.95
N PHE A 242 -6.59 -13.04 -11.06
CA PHE A 242 -6.81 -12.44 -9.74
C PHE A 242 -5.88 -13.04 -8.70
N TYR A 243 -5.24 -12.17 -7.92
CA TYR A 243 -4.43 -12.50 -6.76
C TYR A 243 -4.97 -11.76 -5.54
N LYS A 244 -5.34 -12.53 -4.51
CA LYS A 244 -5.77 -11.97 -3.23
C LYS A 244 -4.55 -11.77 -2.34
N GLU A 245 -4.33 -10.54 -1.93
CA GLU A 245 -3.43 -10.21 -0.85
C GLU A 245 -4.20 -10.18 0.47
N SER A 246 -3.61 -10.74 1.52
CA SER A 246 -4.19 -10.73 2.86
C SER A 246 -3.06 -10.57 3.84
N PHE A 247 -2.97 -9.37 4.40
CA PHE A 247 -2.16 -9.04 5.56
C PHE A 247 -3.18 -8.71 6.65
N ALA A 248 -3.14 -9.48 7.75
CA ALA A 248 -4.15 -9.42 8.80
C ALA A 248 -4.09 -8.11 9.57
#